data_AF-C1EIV8-F1
#
_entry.id   AF-C1EIV8-F1
#
_cell.length_a   1.000
_cell.length_b   1.000
_cell.length_c   1.000
_cell.angle_alpha   90.00
_cell.angle_beta   90.00
_cell.angle_gamma   90.00
#
_symmetry.space_group_name_H-M   'P 1'
#
loop_
_entity.id
_entity.type
_entity.pdbx_description
1 polymer ?
#
loop_
_entity_poly.entity_id
_entity_poly.type
_entity_poly.pdbx_seq_one_letter_code
_entity_poly.pdbx_strand_id
1 'polypeptide(L)'
;MSVSPKLTPGRAGSARMSNAWGGKNASRAGADPIHGTPTATIESTPPIVEHVQTSDRTRILAADADGAVSLWDVIKCERVRCFERGVSLADAAKEVNPRVSVPSWFTVDTRSGSIAISLMPSGAFQAEAYAIDLGIAEANDELKVNYGVQCVHMLLRDWKVRRVRAIACENGRAPDSSDDDLDLDSNDFDVNSLTPCGDARVWRLPPRPPSVVCEQPEGEGGAVLMPVGEMVGSAEEQDALPEWIVDVVAERHRVPDSAKASFHLSPHETQPDAPKLSQGRVTAPRVLGVRKVVNYVVQKLGLDANGSRAPEDLVDILCGGEVCDPAMSLATVKEFLWRKGTDVELVYRFKDGVDYGGTGGGDVETA
;
A
#
# COMPACT_ATOMS: atom_id res chain seq x y z
N MET A 1 35.08 -50.03 1.84
CA MET A 1 35.91 -49.20 0.93
C MET A 1 35.40 -47.78 0.96
N SER A 2 36.30 -46.80 1.08
CA SER A 2 36.10 -45.35 0.87
C SER A 2 35.17 -44.61 1.86
N VAL A 3 35.51 -44.44 3.14
CA VAL A 3 36.26 -43.31 3.77
C VAL A 3 36.07 -41.90 3.17
N SER A 4 35.22 -41.10 3.84
CA SER A 4 35.26 -39.63 3.86
C SER A 4 36.24 -39.14 4.95
N PRO A 5 36.90 -37.99 4.79
CA PRO A 5 37.44 -37.26 5.93
C PRO A 5 36.68 -35.94 6.18
N LYS A 6 36.16 -35.82 7.41
CA LYS A 6 35.87 -34.54 8.06
C LYS A 6 37.20 -33.90 8.48
N LEU A 7 37.39 -32.61 8.23
CA LEU A 7 38.49 -31.82 8.81
C LEU A 7 37.90 -30.59 9.54
N THR A 8 38.02 -30.61 10.86
CA THR A 8 37.89 -29.48 11.78
C THR A 8 39.29 -28.93 12.13
N PRO A 9 39.41 -27.72 12.71
CA PRO A 9 40.41 -26.73 12.31
C PRO A 9 41.74 -26.82 13.06
N GLY A 10 42.85 -26.69 12.31
CA GLY A 10 44.21 -26.55 12.83
C GLY A 10 44.66 -25.09 12.89
N ARG A 11 45.10 -24.68 14.08
CA ARG A 11 45.52 -23.35 14.51
C ARG A 11 46.84 -22.90 13.85
N ALA A 12 46.93 -21.59 13.64
CA ALA A 12 47.96 -20.82 12.93
C ALA A 12 49.44 -21.16 13.22
N GLY A 13 50.23 -21.19 12.15
CA GLY A 13 51.69 -21.06 12.14
C GLY A 13 52.09 -20.02 11.08
N SER A 14 52.45 -18.83 11.53
CA SER A 14 52.90 -17.70 10.71
C SER A 14 54.22 -18.03 10.00
N ALA A 15 54.17 -18.24 8.68
CA ALA A 15 55.37 -18.25 7.84
C ALA A 15 55.66 -16.81 7.39
N ARG A 16 56.61 -16.18 8.10
CA ARG A 16 57.21 -14.89 7.77
C ARG A 16 57.88 -14.95 6.39
N MET A 17 57.36 -14.20 5.42
CA MET A 17 58.16 -13.75 4.29
C MET A 17 58.89 -12.47 4.70
N SER A 18 60.21 -12.54 4.62
CA SER A 18 61.17 -11.52 5.00
C SER A 18 61.07 -10.28 4.10
N ASN A 19 60.69 -9.14 4.68
CA ASN A 19 60.94 -7.82 4.10
C ASN A 19 62.45 -7.55 4.10
N ALA A 20 63.13 -7.91 3.02
CA ALA A 20 64.33 -7.22 2.63
C ALA A 20 63.89 -5.83 2.17
N TRP A 21 64.12 -4.81 2.99
CA TRP A 21 64.38 -3.39 2.66
C TRP A 21 64.58 -2.67 4.01
N GLY A 22 65.62 -3.11 4.73
CA GLY A 22 66.13 -2.44 5.92
C GLY A 22 67.35 -1.62 5.53
N GLY A 23 67.14 -0.35 5.21
CA GLY A 23 68.20 0.60 4.84
C GLY A 23 67.83 2.02 5.21
N LYS A 24 68.12 2.38 6.47
CA LYS A 24 68.42 3.71 7.04
C LYS A 24 67.67 4.93 6.48
N ASN A 25 66.84 5.52 7.34
CA ASN A 25 66.45 6.95 7.38
C ASN A 25 66.24 7.63 6.02
N ALA A 26 65.14 7.30 5.34
CA ALA A 26 64.46 8.26 4.49
C ALA A 26 63.14 8.58 5.18
N SER A 27 62.95 9.84 5.58
CA SER A 27 61.62 10.37 5.85
C SER A 27 60.73 9.95 4.68
N ARG A 28 59.71 9.11 4.92
CA ARG A 28 58.59 8.96 3.98
C ARG A 28 57.90 10.31 3.98
N ALA A 29 58.46 11.26 3.23
CA ALA A 29 57.68 12.34 2.65
C ALA A 29 56.55 11.61 1.93
N GLY A 30 55.34 11.73 2.46
CA GLY A 30 54.15 11.24 1.76
C GLY A 30 54.24 11.79 0.34
N ALA A 31 54.12 10.92 -0.66
CA ALA A 31 54.05 11.40 -2.02
C ALA A 31 52.80 12.27 -2.10
N ASP A 32 52.99 13.59 -2.16
CA ASP A 32 51.89 14.52 -2.33
C ASP A 32 51.22 14.20 -3.67
N PRO A 33 49.88 14.13 -3.72
CA PRO A 33 49.17 13.93 -4.96
C PRO A 33 49.64 14.94 -6.01
N ILE A 34 50.03 14.46 -7.19
CA ILE A 34 50.47 15.32 -8.31
C ILE A 34 49.40 16.39 -8.64
N HIS A 35 48.13 16.07 -8.36
CA HIS A 35 47.01 16.99 -8.46
C HIS A 35 46.31 17.10 -7.11
N GLY A 36 46.24 18.31 -6.55
CA GLY A 36 45.52 18.59 -5.29
C GLY A 36 43.99 18.61 -5.44
N THR A 37 43.48 18.73 -6.67
CA THR A 37 42.05 18.76 -7.00
C THR A 37 41.80 18.12 -8.36
N PRO A 38 40.63 17.51 -8.61
CA PRO A 38 40.30 16.93 -9.91
C PRO A 38 40.22 17.99 -11.01
N THR A 39 40.70 17.67 -12.21
CA THR A 39 40.62 18.56 -13.39
C THR A 39 39.19 18.72 -13.91
N ALA A 40 38.35 17.70 -13.72
CA ALA A 40 36.94 17.71 -14.06
C ALA A 40 36.18 16.73 -13.13
N THR A 41 34.93 17.06 -12.84
CA THR A 41 34.01 16.22 -12.05
C THR A 41 32.75 15.98 -12.88
N ILE A 42 32.30 14.72 -12.93
CA ILE A 42 31.00 14.36 -13.51
C ILE A 42 30.01 14.31 -12.35
N GLU A 43 29.01 15.18 -12.37
CA GLU A 43 27.96 15.17 -11.36
C GLU A 43 27.07 13.92 -11.53
N SER A 44 26.75 13.27 -10.42
CA SER A 44 25.85 12.12 -10.37
C SER A 44 24.59 12.48 -9.57
N THR A 45 23.46 11.87 -9.92
CA THR A 45 22.27 11.91 -9.07
C THR A 45 22.59 11.25 -7.72
N PRO A 46 22.32 11.90 -6.58
CA PRO A 46 22.51 11.30 -5.26
C PRO A 46 21.68 10.02 -5.13
N PRO A 47 22.28 8.89 -4.72
CA PRO A 47 21.54 7.66 -4.52
C PRO A 47 20.62 7.77 -3.31
N ILE A 48 19.48 7.08 -3.37
CA ILE A 48 18.59 6.90 -2.23
C ILE A 48 19.24 5.92 -1.26
N VAL A 49 19.44 6.34 -0.02
CA VAL A 49 20.16 5.58 1.01
C VAL A 49 19.25 5.03 2.09
N GLU A 50 18.14 5.70 2.36
CA GLU A 50 17.20 5.32 3.43
C GLU A 50 15.77 5.48 2.94
N HIS A 51 14.87 4.62 3.42
CA HIS A 51 13.45 4.71 3.13
C HIS A 51 12.59 4.34 4.35
N VAL A 52 11.38 4.87 4.40
CA VAL A 52 10.34 4.56 5.38
C VAL A 52 9.00 4.43 4.65
N GLN A 53 8.32 3.30 4.82
CA GLN A 53 6.96 3.08 4.31
C GLN A 53 5.92 3.69 5.26
N THR A 54 4.93 4.38 4.73
CA THR A 54 3.80 4.89 5.52
C THR A 54 2.81 3.76 5.88
N SER A 55 2.03 3.99 6.93
CA SER A 55 1.10 3.01 7.51
C SER A 55 -0.11 2.70 6.62
N ASP A 56 -0.49 3.64 5.75
CA ASP A 56 -1.51 3.48 4.71
C ASP A 56 -1.05 2.55 3.57
N ARG A 57 0.24 2.19 3.54
CA ARG A 57 0.85 1.35 2.51
C ARG A 57 0.57 1.89 1.10
N THR A 58 0.56 3.20 0.92
CA THR A 58 0.46 3.81 -0.42
C THR A 58 1.63 4.73 -0.72
N ARG A 59 2.39 5.16 0.29
CA ARG A 59 3.50 6.10 0.14
C ARG A 59 4.81 5.61 0.74
N ILE A 60 5.89 6.19 0.25
CA ILE A 60 7.26 5.94 0.72
C ILE A 60 7.95 7.27 0.90
N LEU A 61 8.56 7.45 2.06
CA LEU A 61 9.55 8.48 2.28
C LEU A 61 10.92 7.93 1.95
N ALA A 62 11.71 8.69 1.21
CA ALA A 62 13.07 8.32 0.82
C ALA A 62 14.02 9.49 1.07
N ALA A 63 15.17 9.19 1.69
CA ALA A 63 16.26 10.13 1.86
C ALA A 63 17.42 9.77 0.92
N ASP A 64 17.95 10.77 0.23
CA ASP A 64 19.15 10.60 -0.59
C ASP A 64 20.45 10.84 0.20
N ALA A 65 21.59 10.54 -0.43
CA ALA A 65 22.91 10.73 0.17
C ALA A 65 23.24 12.20 0.50
N ASP A 66 22.54 13.17 -0.09
CA ASP A 66 22.68 14.60 0.18
C ASP A 66 21.78 15.06 1.34
N GLY A 67 20.97 14.15 1.90
CA GLY A 67 20.04 14.42 2.99
C GLY A 67 18.73 15.07 2.55
N ALA A 68 18.41 15.10 1.26
CA ALA A 68 17.11 15.53 0.79
C ALA A 68 16.07 14.41 0.97
N VAL A 69 14.94 14.75 1.59
CA VAL A 69 13.84 13.83 1.81
C VAL A 69 12.76 14.07 0.77
N SER A 70 12.21 12.98 0.22
CA SER A 70 11.15 13.00 -0.77
C SER A 70 10.05 12.00 -0.45
N LEU A 71 8.80 12.36 -0.77
CA LEU A 71 7.61 11.53 -0.62
C LEU A 71 7.18 11.01 -2.00
N TRP A 72 6.94 9.71 -2.10
CA TRP A 72 6.58 9.01 -3.32
C TRP A 72 5.24 8.29 -3.14
N ASP A 73 4.43 8.27 -4.19
CA ASP A 73 3.20 7.50 -4.29
C ASP A 73 3.49 6.21 -5.06
N VAL A 74 3.21 5.07 -4.44
CA VAL A 74 3.54 3.74 -4.98
C VAL A 74 2.56 3.32 -6.07
N ILE A 75 1.28 3.68 -5.94
CA ILE A 75 0.27 3.31 -6.95
C ILE A 75 0.46 4.16 -8.20
N LYS A 76 0.77 5.45 -8.03
CA LYS A 76 1.00 6.39 -9.13
C LYS A 76 2.44 6.41 -9.67
N CYS A 77 3.35 5.68 -9.02
CA CYS A 77 4.77 5.61 -9.38
C CYS A 77 5.41 7.00 -9.59
N GLU A 78 5.03 7.98 -8.76
CA GLU A 78 5.46 9.37 -8.92
C GLU A 78 5.96 9.97 -7.61
N ARG A 79 6.83 10.97 -7.72
CA ARG A 79 7.26 11.77 -6.59
C ARG A 79 6.22 12.84 -6.30
N VAL A 80 5.59 12.77 -5.13
CA VAL A 80 4.52 13.67 -4.69
C VAL A 80 5.08 15.00 -4.19
N ARG A 81 6.12 14.93 -3.34
CA ARG A 81 6.66 16.11 -2.65
C ARG A 81 8.15 15.93 -2.35
N CYS A 82 8.90 17.03 -2.37
CA CYS A 82 10.22 17.13 -1.75
C CYS A 82 10.11 18.00 -0.50
N PHE A 83 10.78 17.59 0.57
CA PHE A 83 10.85 18.36 1.81
C PHE A 83 11.97 19.40 1.74
N GLU A 84 11.90 20.40 2.61
CA GLU A 84 12.95 21.39 2.75
C GLU A 84 14.26 20.74 3.22
N ARG A 85 15.40 21.29 2.79
CA ARG A 85 16.72 20.78 3.20
C ARG A 85 16.87 20.90 4.71
N GLY A 86 17.31 19.82 5.35
CA GLY A 86 17.51 19.75 6.80
C GLY A 86 16.36 19.10 7.58
N VAL A 87 15.23 18.78 6.93
CA VAL A 87 14.19 17.94 7.55
C VAL A 87 14.68 16.50 7.64
N SER A 88 14.61 15.91 8.83
CA SER A 88 14.97 14.50 9.04
C SER A 88 13.88 13.57 8.49
N LEU A 89 14.27 12.37 8.06
CA LEU A 89 13.32 11.35 7.59
C LEU A 89 12.27 11.01 8.67
N ALA A 90 12.67 11.01 9.94
CA ALA A 90 11.78 10.74 11.06
C ALA A 90 10.76 11.86 11.29
N ASP A 91 11.14 13.13 11.09
CA ASP A 91 10.20 14.24 11.26
C ASP A 91 9.24 14.34 10.07
N ALA A 92 9.73 14.10 8.85
CA ALA A 92 8.88 13.93 7.68
C ALA A 92 7.87 12.78 7.88
N ALA A 93 8.30 11.66 8.48
CA ALA A 93 7.42 10.55 8.80
C ALA A 93 6.34 10.94 9.82
N LYS A 94 6.66 11.70 10.86
CA LYS A 94 5.64 12.19 11.81
C LYS A 94 4.64 13.13 11.15
N GLU A 95 5.06 13.94 10.18
CA GLU A 95 4.18 14.88 9.47
C GLU A 95 3.19 14.16 8.55
N VAL A 96 3.66 13.16 7.79
CA VAL A 96 2.86 12.58 6.69
C VAL A 96 2.30 11.19 6.94
N ASN A 97 2.77 10.47 7.97
CA ASN A 97 2.33 9.11 8.23
C ASN A 97 0.95 9.12 8.92
N PRO A 98 -0.12 8.67 8.24
CA PRO A 98 -1.43 8.63 8.87
C PRO A 98 -1.47 7.59 10.00
N ARG A 99 -2.47 7.70 10.89
CA ARG A 99 -2.73 6.69 11.92
C ARG A 99 -3.72 5.65 11.39
N VAL A 100 -3.28 4.80 10.46
CA VAL A 100 -4.10 3.72 9.87
C VAL A 100 -3.37 2.39 9.87
N SER A 101 -4.10 1.28 9.76
CA SER A 101 -3.53 -0.06 9.63
C SER A 101 -4.01 -0.72 8.35
N VAL A 102 -3.09 -0.92 7.41
CA VAL A 102 -3.33 -1.56 6.12
C VAL A 102 -2.39 -2.77 5.97
N PRO A 103 -2.88 -3.92 5.46
CA PRO A 103 -2.03 -5.07 5.14
C PRO A 103 -0.89 -4.72 4.18
N SER A 104 0.27 -5.34 4.37
CA SER A 104 1.40 -5.18 3.45
C SER A 104 1.08 -5.85 2.11
N TRP A 105 1.19 -5.12 1.01
CA TRP A 105 0.98 -5.66 -0.35
C TRP A 105 2.21 -5.53 -1.27
N PHE A 106 3.24 -4.82 -0.84
CA PHE A 106 4.54 -4.76 -1.50
C PHE A 106 5.68 -4.71 -0.49
N THR A 107 6.89 -4.93 -0.99
CA THR A 107 8.14 -4.67 -0.27
C THR A 107 8.94 -3.58 -0.98
N VAL A 108 9.76 -2.86 -0.23
CA VAL A 108 10.61 -1.77 -0.72
C VAL A 108 12.07 -2.15 -0.56
N ASP A 109 12.88 -1.84 -1.56
CA ASP A 109 14.33 -1.95 -1.52
C ASP A 109 14.97 -0.69 -2.09
N THR A 110 16.11 -0.29 -1.54
CA THR A 110 16.88 0.90 -1.99
C THR A 110 18.34 0.57 -2.32
N ARG A 111 18.72 -0.72 -2.37
CA ARG A 111 20.11 -1.15 -2.60
C ARG A 111 20.71 -0.68 -3.93
N SER A 112 19.89 -0.41 -4.95
CA SER A 112 20.32 0.11 -6.24
C SER A 112 20.58 1.63 -6.24
N GLY A 113 20.36 2.32 -5.12
CA GLY A 113 20.35 3.78 -5.05
C GLY A 113 19.06 4.40 -5.62
N SER A 114 18.05 3.60 -5.92
CA SER A 114 16.72 4.00 -6.35
C SER A 114 15.66 3.20 -5.59
N ILE A 115 14.43 3.69 -5.52
CA ILE A 115 13.32 2.95 -4.89
C ILE A 115 12.90 1.82 -5.83
N ALA A 116 13.06 0.58 -5.38
CA ALA A 116 12.54 -0.60 -6.05
C ALA A 116 11.35 -1.16 -5.26
N ILE A 117 10.24 -1.38 -5.94
CA ILE A 117 9.03 -1.98 -5.37
C ILE A 117 8.92 -3.41 -5.88
N SER A 118 8.75 -4.37 -4.98
CA SER A 118 8.55 -5.77 -5.35
C SER A 118 7.14 -6.20 -4.99
N LEU A 119 6.44 -6.73 -5.99
CA LEU A 119 5.11 -7.33 -5.85
C LEU A 119 5.26 -8.85 -5.91
N MET A 120 4.73 -9.54 -4.89
CA MET A 120 4.76 -11.00 -4.81
C MET A 120 3.34 -11.55 -4.94
N PRO A 121 3.12 -12.69 -5.63
CA PRO A 121 1.79 -13.25 -5.84
C PRO A 121 1.02 -13.48 -4.53
N SER A 122 1.72 -13.86 -3.47
CA SER A 122 1.13 -14.16 -2.16
C SER A 122 0.63 -12.91 -1.41
N GLY A 123 1.15 -11.72 -1.73
CA GLY A 123 0.93 -10.50 -0.97
C GLY A 123 0.30 -9.35 -1.74
N ALA A 124 0.50 -9.29 -3.07
CA ALA A 124 0.14 -8.15 -3.91
C ALA A 124 -1.33 -7.71 -3.79
N PHE A 125 -2.22 -8.65 -3.49
CA PHE A 125 -3.66 -8.43 -3.48
C PHE A 125 -4.30 -8.47 -2.10
N GLN A 126 -3.52 -8.32 -1.01
CA GLN A 126 -4.05 -8.36 0.35
C GLN A 126 -4.63 -7.02 0.84
N ALA A 127 -4.34 -5.92 0.16
CA ALA A 127 -4.76 -4.58 0.57
C ALA A 127 -5.91 -4.04 -0.30
N GLU A 128 -6.98 -3.63 0.36
CA GLU A 128 -8.17 -3.03 -0.25
C GLU A 128 -8.51 -1.70 0.44
N ALA A 129 -9.14 -0.80 -0.30
CA ALA A 129 -9.70 0.46 0.20
C ALA A 129 -11.03 0.74 -0.46
N TYR A 130 -11.82 1.64 0.14
CA TYR A 130 -12.95 2.22 -0.57
C TYR A 130 -12.44 3.12 -1.68
N ALA A 131 -13.11 3.08 -2.83
CA ALA A 131 -12.72 3.85 -4.01
C ALA A 131 -12.68 5.37 -3.73
N ILE A 132 -13.62 5.87 -2.91
CA ILE A 132 -13.67 7.28 -2.47
C ILE A 132 -12.40 7.68 -1.71
N ASP A 133 -11.87 6.80 -0.86
CA ASP A 133 -10.66 7.07 -0.06
C ASP A 133 -9.40 7.20 -0.94
N LEU A 134 -9.42 6.58 -2.12
CA LEU A 134 -8.38 6.71 -3.14
C LEU A 134 -8.56 7.92 -4.06
N GLY A 135 -9.60 8.72 -3.86
CA GLY A 135 -9.92 9.88 -4.69
C GLY A 135 -10.49 9.51 -6.06
N ILE A 136 -11.10 8.34 -6.19
CA ILE A 136 -11.82 7.92 -7.38
C ILE A 136 -13.16 8.66 -7.41
N ALA A 137 -13.32 9.58 -8.37
CA ALA A 137 -14.55 10.35 -8.53
C ALA A 137 -15.72 9.44 -8.91
N GLU A 138 -16.95 9.85 -8.52
CA GLU A 138 -18.21 9.17 -8.86
C GLU A 138 -18.39 7.75 -8.30
N ALA A 139 -17.42 7.26 -7.52
CA ALA A 139 -17.54 6.00 -6.81
C ALA A 139 -18.57 6.09 -5.68
N ASN A 140 -19.35 5.03 -5.52
CA ASN A 140 -20.26 4.86 -4.41
C ASN A 140 -19.50 4.48 -3.12
N ASP A 141 -20.16 4.70 -1.98
CA ASP A 141 -19.59 4.47 -0.65
C ASP A 141 -19.28 3.00 -0.35
N GLU A 142 -19.77 2.05 -1.15
CA GLU A 142 -19.59 0.60 -0.96
C GLU A 142 -18.50 -0.01 -1.85
N LEU A 143 -18.14 0.67 -2.93
CA LEU A 143 -17.19 0.18 -3.91
C LEU A 143 -15.81 0.09 -3.28
N LYS A 144 -15.23 -1.10 -3.38
CA LYS A 144 -13.88 -1.36 -2.94
C LYS A 144 -13.00 -1.69 -4.12
N VAL A 145 -11.76 -1.23 -4.03
CA VAL A 145 -10.72 -1.51 -5.01
C VAL A 145 -9.48 -2.04 -4.30
N ASN A 146 -8.71 -2.85 -5.01
CA ASN A 146 -7.49 -3.47 -4.51
C ASN A 146 -6.26 -2.68 -4.96
N TYR A 147 -5.36 -2.34 -4.04
CA TYR A 147 -4.18 -1.50 -4.37
C TYR A 147 -3.26 -2.15 -5.41
N GLY A 148 -2.99 -3.45 -5.27
CA GLY A 148 -2.12 -4.16 -6.22
C GLY A 148 -2.73 -4.24 -7.61
N VAL A 149 -4.04 -4.51 -7.70
CA VAL A 149 -4.77 -4.52 -8.98
C VAL A 149 -4.68 -3.16 -9.67
N GLN A 150 -4.95 -2.08 -8.93
CA GLN A 150 -4.88 -0.73 -9.49
C GLN A 150 -3.48 -0.33 -9.93
N CYS A 151 -2.45 -0.72 -9.18
CA CYS A 151 -1.05 -0.50 -9.55
C CYS A 151 -0.67 -1.25 -10.84
N VAL A 152 -1.05 -2.53 -10.96
CA VAL A 152 -0.76 -3.34 -12.16
C VAL A 152 -1.48 -2.78 -13.39
N HIS A 153 -2.76 -2.41 -13.26
CA HIS A 153 -3.48 -1.77 -14.36
C HIS A 153 -2.89 -0.42 -14.73
N MET A 154 -2.55 0.42 -13.76
CA MET A 154 -1.88 1.70 -14.02
C MET A 154 -0.61 1.49 -14.87
N LEU A 155 0.21 0.48 -14.55
CA LEU A 155 1.45 0.19 -15.27
C LEU A 155 1.20 -0.41 -16.66
N LEU A 156 0.30 -1.37 -16.81
CA LEU A 156 0.21 -2.22 -18.00
C LEU A 156 -1.04 -1.98 -18.86
N ARG A 157 -1.87 -0.99 -18.55
CA ARG A 157 -3.07 -0.64 -19.33
C ARG A 157 -2.75 -0.38 -20.80
N ASP A 158 -1.77 0.48 -21.07
CA ASP A 158 -1.39 0.80 -22.46
C ASP A 158 -0.83 -0.42 -23.19
N TRP A 159 -0.05 -1.25 -22.48
CA TRP A 159 0.47 -2.51 -22.99
C TRP A 159 -0.67 -3.48 -23.35
N LYS A 160 -1.72 -3.58 -22.51
CA LYS A 160 -2.92 -4.40 -22.79
C LYS A 160 -3.55 -4.03 -24.12
N VAL A 161 -3.78 -2.73 -24.36
CA VAL A 161 -4.35 -2.25 -25.64
C VAL A 161 -3.50 -2.70 -26.82
N ARG A 162 -2.19 -2.45 -26.73
CA ARG A 162 -1.25 -2.83 -27.81
C ARG A 162 -1.24 -4.34 -28.04
N ARG A 163 -1.27 -5.14 -26.97
CA ARG A 163 -1.27 -6.60 -27.06
C ARG A 163 -2.54 -7.14 -27.69
N VAL A 164 -3.72 -6.63 -27.30
CA VAL A 164 -5.01 -7.01 -27.91
C VAL A 164 -5.00 -6.71 -29.42
N ARG A 165 -4.55 -5.52 -29.82
CA ARG A 165 -4.41 -5.15 -31.24
C ARG A 165 -3.42 -6.05 -31.99
N ALA A 166 -2.29 -6.39 -31.35
CA ALA A 166 -1.29 -7.30 -31.93
C ALA A 166 -1.87 -8.71 -32.16
N ILE A 167 -2.62 -9.26 -31.19
CA ILE A 167 -3.31 -10.56 -31.31
C ILE A 167 -4.32 -10.54 -32.47
N ALA A 168 -5.08 -9.44 -32.63
CA ALA A 168 -6.02 -9.31 -33.75
C ALA A 168 -5.29 -9.40 -35.10
N CYS A 169 -4.18 -8.67 -35.23
CA CYS A 169 -3.34 -8.68 -36.42
C CYS A 169 -2.70 -10.06 -36.70
N GLU A 170 -2.17 -10.73 -35.67
CA GLU A 170 -1.62 -12.10 -35.73
C GLU A 170 -2.67 -13.10 -36.25
N ASN A 171 -3.94 -12.91 -35.85
CA ASN A 171 -5.06 -13.73 -36.31
C ASN A 171 -5.62 -13.31 -37.68
N GLY A 172 -5.01 -12.35 -38.37
CA GLY A 172 -5.45 -11.86 -39.68
C GLY A 172 -6.73 -11.01 -39.64
N ARG A 173 -7.12 -10.50 -38.48
CA ARG A 173 -8.23 -9.55 -38.30
C ARG A 173 -7.66 -8.13 -38.28
N ALA A 174 -8.33 -7.20 -38.97
CA ALA A 174 -8.02 -5.78 -38.82
C ALA A 174 -8.51 -5.31 -37.44
N PRO A 175 -7.67 -4.61 -36.64
CA PRO A 175 -8.10 -4.08 -35.36
C PRO A 175 -9.24 -3.08 -35.59
N ASP A 176 -10.33 -3.25 -34.86
CA ASP A 176 -11.48 -2.36 -34.89
C ASP A 176 -11.71 -1.69 -33.53
N SER A 177 -12.72 -0.82 -33.45
CA SER A 177 -13.02 -0.07 -32.22
C SER A 177 -13.44 -0.96 -31.04
N SER A 178 -13.79 -2.23 -31.26
CA SER A 178 -14.07 -3.17 -30.16
C SER A 178 -12.79 -3.74 -29.54
N ASP A 179 -11.67 -3.70 -30.25
CA ASP A 179 -10.36 -4.09 -29.71
C ASP A 179 -9.74 -2.96 -28.86
N ASP A 180 -10.40 -1.79 -28.84
CA ASP A 180 -10.14 -0.60 -28.01
C ASP A 180 -11.09 -0.54 -26.80
N ASP A 181 -11.29 -1.65 -26.09
CA ASP A 181 -12.05 -1.74 -24.82
C ASP A 181 -11.61 -0.71 -23.73
N LEU A 182 -10.51 -0.02 -24.00
CA LEU A 182 -9.93 1.06 -23.22
C LEU A 182 -10.08 2.42 -23.94
N ASP A 183 -11.28 2.78 -24.41
CA ASP A 183 -11.63 4.19 -24.65
C ASP A 183 -11.50 4.93 -23.31
N LEU A 184 -10.29 5.40 -23.02
CA LEU A 184 -9.93 6.13 -21.79
C LEU A 184 -10.68 7.46 -21.68
N ASP A 185 -11.21 7.95 -22.82
CA ASP A 185 -12.01 9.17 -22.94
C ASP A 185 -13.50 8.87 -23.19
N SER A 186 -13.94 7.61 -23.09
CA SER A 186 -15.36 7.27 -23.13
C SER A 186 -16.05 7.81 -21.87
N ASN A 187 -16.99 8.72 -22.05
CA ASN A 187 -17.90 9.19 -21.01
C ASN A 187 -18.86 8.09 -20.50
N ASP A 188 -18.75 6.84 -20.98
CA ASP A 188 -19.62 5.71 -20.63
C ASP A 188 -19.00 4.76 -19.60
N PHE A 189 -17.85 5.10 -19.01
CA PHE A 189 -17.22 4.30 -17.96
C PHE A 189 -17.92 4.50 -16.61
N ASP A 190 -18.74 3.52 -16.20
CA ASP A 190 -19.30 3.47 -14.85
C ASP A 190 -18.35 2.76 -13.87
N VAL A 191 -17.66 3.55 -13.04
CA VAL A 191 -16.80 3.07 -11.96
C VAL A 191 -17.51 2.14 -10.97
N ASN A 192 -18.82 2.28 -10.79
CA ASN A 192 -19.59 1.50 -9.82
C ASN A 192 -19.89 0.08 -10.30
N SER A 193 -19.69 -0.19 -11.59
CA SER A 193 -19.82 -1.52 -12.19
C SER A 193 -18.55 -2.37 -12.06
N LEU A 194 -17.48 -1.82 -11.47
CA LEU A 194 -16.19 -2.48 -11.38
C LEU A 194 -16.24 -3.78 -10.59
N THR A 195 -15.60 -4.80 -11.15
CA THR A 195 -15.26 -6.01 -10.42
C THR A 195 -14.08 -5.75 -9.48
N PRO A 196 -13.83 -6.60 -8.46
CA PRO A 196 -12.66 -6.47 -7.59
C PRO A 196 -11.30 -6.50 -8.33
N CYS A 197 -11.25 -7.09 -9.52
CA CYS A 197 -10.07 -7.14 -10.39
C CYS A 197 -10.09 -6.05 -11.49
N GLY A 198 -11.14 -5.23 -11.54
CA GLY A 198 -11.33 -4.22 -12.57
C GLY A 198 -10.36 -3.05 -12.44
N ASP A 199 -10.04 -2.44 -13.58
CA ASP A 199 -9.28 -1.21 -13.66
C ASP A 199 -10.19 -0.01 -13.40
N ALA A 200 -9.89 0.81 -12.39
CA ALA A 200 -10.66 2.02 -12.12
C ALA A 200 -10.40 3.15 -13.12
N ARG A 201 -9.40 3.02 -14.00
CA ARG A 201 -9.05 3.97 -15.08
C ARG A 201 -8.79 5.41 -14.61
N VAL A 202 -8.46 5.59 -13.33
CA VAL A 202 -8.31 6.93 -12.73
C VAL A 202 -6.91 7.51 -12.91
N TRP A 203 -5.89 6.65 -12.83
CA TRP A 203 -4.49 7.09 -12.87
C TRP A 203 -3.87 6.85 -14.22
N ARG A 204 -3.07 7.81 -14.68
CA ARG A 204 -2.26 7.71 -15.90
C ARG A 204 -0.81 7.48 -15.55
N LEU A 205 -0.07 6.88 -16.49
CA LEU A 205 1.37 6.72 -16.37
C LEU A 205 2.04 8.08 -16.14
N PRO A 206 3.04 8.17 -15.24
CA PRO A 206 3.79 9.40 -15.04
C PRO A 206 4.63 9.72 -16.29
N PRO A 207 5.08 10.97 -16.48
CA PRO A 207 5.87 11.38 -17.66
C PRO A 207 7.16 10.57 -17.87
N ARG A 208 7.68 9.95 -16.80
CA ARG A 208 8.77 8.98 -16.85
C ARG A 208 8.28 7.70 -16.17
N PRO A 209 7.63 6.78 -16.91
CA PRO A 209 7.17 5.52 -16.38
C PRO A 209 8.33 4.72 -15.77
N PRO A 210 8.08 3.94 -14.70
CA PRO A 210 9.10 3.06 -14.15
C PRO A 210 9.40 1.91 -15.12
N SER A 211 10.51 1.21 -14.87
CA SER A 211 10.79 -0.08 -15.51
C SER A 211 10.29 -1.20 -14.60
N VAL A 212 9.68 -2.22 -15.20
CA VAL A 212 9.31 -3.46 -14.52
C VAL A 212 10.44 -4.45 -14.72
N VAL A 213 10.81 -5.18 -13.65
CA VAL A 213 11.80 -6.24 -13.71
C VAL A 213 11.11 -7.55 -13.32
N CYS A 214 11.10 -8.51 -14.23
CA CYS A 214 10.45 -9.80 -14.03
C CYS A 214 11.49 -10.92 -14.02
N GLU A 215 11.51 -11.69 -12.93
CA GLU A 215 12.30 -12.92 -12.86
C GLU A 215 11.72 -13.96 -13.82
N GLN A 216 12.59 -14.60 -14.61
CA GLN A 216 12.19 -15.66 -15.54
C GLN A 216 12.07 -17.01 -14.83
N PRO A 217 11.18 -17.91 -15.31
CA PRO A 217 11.00 -19.23 -14.72
C PRO A 217 12.30 -20.05 -14.69
N GLU A 218 12.37 -20.99 -13.75
CA GLU A 218 13.56 -21.82 -13.49
C GLU A 218 14.01 -22.57 -14.76
N GLY A 219 15.16 -22.19 -15.31
CA GLY A 219 15.75 -22.81 -16.50
C GLY A 219 16.42 -21.81 -17.45
N GLU A 220 15.87 -20.60 -17.56
CA GLU A 220 16.42 -19.55 -18.43
C GLU A 220 17.40 -18.61 -17.72
N GLY A 221 17.33 -18.57 -16.37
CA GLY A 221 18.32 -17.90 -15.53
C GLY A 221 18.48 -16.42 -15.87
N GLY A 222 17.54 -15.58 -15.45
CA GLY A 222 17.65 -14.15 -15.69
C GLY A 222 16.46 -13.36 -15.17
N ALA A 223 16.59 -12.04 -15.22
CA ALA A 223 15.49 -11.11 -15.06
C ALA A 223 15.40 -10.24 -16.32
N VAL A 224 14.19 -10.00 -16.79
CA VAL A 224 13.93 -9.13 -17.95
C VAL A 224 13.52 -7.77 -17.43
N LEU A 225 14.23 -6.73 -17.87
CA LEU A 225 13.89 -5.34 -17.60
C LEU A 225 13.06 -4.80 -18.77
N MET A 226 11.84 -4.38 -18.48
CA MET A 226 10.89 -3.83 -19.44
C MET A 226 10.56 -2.38 -19.04
N PRO A 227 11.02 -1.37 -19.79
CA PRO A 227 10.60 0.01 -19.59
C PRO A 227 9.13 0.15 -19.98
N VAL A 228 8.24 0.44 -19.03
CA VAL A 228 6.79 0.43 -19.25
C VAL A 228 6.37 1.37 -20.38
N GLY A 229 7.02 2.53 -20.50
CA GLY A 229 6.74 3.50 -21.55
C GLY A 229 7.15 3.05 -22.96
N GLU A 230 7.98 2.01 -23.08
CA GLU A 230 8.51 1.51 -24.35
C GLU A 230 7.90 0.17 -24.78
N MET A 231 7.07 -0.45 -23.92
CA MET A 231 6.50 -1.76 -24.22
C MET A 231 5.54 -1.71 -25.42
N VAL A 232 5.71 -2.63 -26.36
CA VAL A 232 5.02 -2.62 -27.66
C VAL A 232 3.83 -3.57 -27.75
N GLY A 233 3.61 -4.42 -26.75
CA GLY A 233 2.55 -5.44 -26.75
C GLY A 233 2.95 -6.71 -27.50
N SER A 234 4.24 -7.09 -27.49
CA SER A 234 4.72 -8.29 -28.21
C SER A 234 4.38 -9.59 -27.44
N ALA A 235 4.43 -10.72 -28.14
CA ALA A 235 4.32 -12.03 -27.50
C ALA A 235 5.49 -12.30 -26.53
N GLU A 236 6.70 -11.86 -26.89
CA GLU A 236 7.90 -11.99 -26.04
C GLU A 236 7.74 -11.23 -24.71
N GLU A 237 7.14 -10.02 -24.73
CA GLU A 237 6.81 -9.28 -23.50
C GLU A 237 5.75 -9.99 -22.68
N GLN A 238 4.73 -10.58 -23.32
CA GLN A 238 3.70 -11.36 -22.62
C GLN A 238 4.31 -12.58 -21.93
N ASP A 239 5.20 -13.31 -22.61
CA ASP A 239 5.86 -14.50 -22.08
C ASP A 239 6.85 -14.15 -20.95
N ALA A 240 7.46 -12.95 -21.01
CA ALA A 240 8.35 -12.46 -19.96
C ALA A 240 7.61 -11.99 -18.69
N LEU A 241 6.32 -11.65 -18.80
CA LEU A 241 5.48 -11.25 -17.65
C LEU A 241 4.99 -12.48 -16.87
N PRO A 242 4.98 -12.45 -15.53
CA PRO A 242 4.39 -13.51 -14.75
C PRO A 242 2.90 -13.73 -15.08
N GLU A 243 2.47 -14.98 -15.18
CA GLU A 243 1.08 -15.34 -15.55
C GLU A 243 0.04 -14.62 -14.68
N TRP A 244 0.28 -14.51 -13.36
CA TRP A 244 -0.62 -13.82 -12.45
C TRP A 244 -0.76 -12.31 -12.73
N ILE A 245 0.26 -11.67 -13.31
CA ILE A 245 0.19 -10.28 -13.77
C ILE A 245 -0.64 -10.20 -15.05
N VAL A 246 -0.37 -11.09 -16.01
CA VAL A 246 -1.14 -11.18 -17.27
C VAL A 246 -2.63 -11.39 -16.99
N ASP A 247 -2.96 -12.26 -16.03
CA ASP A 247 -4.33 -12.51 -15.60
C ASP A 247 -5.00 -11.29 -14.96
N VAL A 248 -4.27 -10.47 -14.20
CA VAL A 248 -4.83 -9.23 -13.64
C VAL A 248 -5.13 -8.23 -14.74
N VAL A 249 -4.17 -8.01 -15.64
CA VAL A 249 -4.32 -7.09 -16.77
C VAL A 249 -5.49 -7.53 -17.67
N ALA A 250 -5.63 -8.83 -17.89
CA ALA A 250 -6.73 -9.42 -18.65
C ALA A 250 -8.05 -9.54 -17.86
N GLU A 251 -8.10 -9.07 -16.61
CA GLU A 251 -9.27 -9.11 -15.70
C GLU A 251 -9.81 -10.53 -15.44
N ARG A 252 -8.93 -11.53 -15.53
CA ARG A 252 -9.22 -12.96 -15.28
C ARG A 252 -8.81 -13.39 -13.89
N HIS A 253 -7.97 -12.61 -13.22
CA HIS A 253 -7.48 -12.91 -11.90
C HIS A 253 -8.59 -12.87 -10.85
N ARG A 254 -8.54 -13.84 -9.91
CA ARG A 254 -9.46 -13.89 -8.77
C ARG A 254 -8.78 -13.31 -7.54
N VAL A 255 -9.07 -12.04 -7.28
CA VAL A 255 -8.62 -11.37 -6.05
C VAL A 255 -9.11 -12.15 -4.83
N PRO A 256 -8.25 -12.42 -3.82
CA PRO A 256 -8.66 -13.08 -2.60
C PRO A 256 -9.80 -12.34 -1.88
N ASP A 257 -10.66 -13.10 -1.21
CA ASP A 257 -11.74 -12.53 -0.40
C ASP A 257 -11.19 -11.56 0.67
N SER A 258 -11.90 -10.44 0.86
CA SER A 258 -11.57 -9.45 1.89
C SER A 258 -11.40 -10.11 3.26
N ALA A 259 -10.25 -9.90 3.90
CA ALA A 259 -10.02 -10.38 5.26
C ALA A 259 -11.07 -9.80 6.22
N LYS A 260 -11.70 -10.67 7.00
CA LYS A 260 -12.77 -10.29 7.93
C LYS A 260 -12.23 -10.05 9.35
N ALA A 261 -12.94 -9.22 10.10
CA ALA A 261 -12.79 -9.00 11.53
C ALA A 261 -14.15 -9.17 12.21
N SER A 262 -14.13 -9.82 13.38
CA SER A 262 -15.31 -9.95 14.24
C SER A 262 -15.22 -8.93 15.36
N PHE A 263 -16.37 -8.35 15.73
CA PHE A 263 -16.47 -7.37 16.79
C PHE A 263 -17.81 -7.49 17.53
N HIS A 264 -17.85 -7.02 18.77
CA HIS A 264 -19.05 -6.95 19.59
C HIS A 264 -19.53 -5.51 19.69
N LEU A 265 -20.85 -5.34 19.80
CA LEU A 265 -21.49 -4.04 20.03
C LEU A 265 -22.31 -4.08 21.32
N SER A 266 -22.01 -3.19 22.25
CA SER A 266 -22.77 -3.04 23.50
C SER A 266 -23.05 -1.58 23.82
N PRO A 267 -24.13 -1.27 24.54
CA PRO A 267 -24.38 0.10 25.01
C PRO A 267 -23.32 0.51 26.05
N HIS A 268 -23.07 1.81 26.14
CA HIS A 268 -22.16 2.39 27.12
C HIS A 268 -22.69 2.24 28.55
N GLU A 269 -21.80 1.99 29.52
CA GLU A 269 -22.19 1.74 30.92
C GLU A 269 -22.93 2.91 31.58
N THR A 270 -22.71 4.12 31.09
CA THR A 270 -23.41 5.34 31.56
C THR A 270 -24.86 5.44 31.06
N GLN A 271 -25.26 4.61 30.09
CA GLN A 271 -26.60 4.56 29.50
C GLN A 271 -27.13 3.12 29.58
N PRO A 272 -27.37 2.58 30.79
CA PRO A 272 -27.77 1.17 30.97
C PRO A 272 -29.18 0.88 30.46
N ASP A 273 -30.03 1.90 30.34
CA ASP A 273 -31.39 1.86 29.80
C ASP A 273 -31.42 1.89 28.26
N ALA A 274 -30.25 2.06 27.62
CA ALA A 274 -30.16 2.06 26.17
C ALA A 274 -30.61 0.71 25.56
N PRO A 275 -31.30 0.76 24.41
CA PRO A 275 -31.71 -0.45 23.70
C PRO A 275 -30.49 -1.25 23.26
N LYS A 276 -30.55 -2.57 23.50
CA LYS A 276 -29.51 -3.52 23.09
C LYS A 276 -29.79 -4.02 21.68
N LEU A 277 -28.75 -4.11 20.87
CA LEU A 277 -28.82 -4.76 19.57
C LEU A 277 -29.05 -6.27 19.74
N SER A 278 -29.89 -6.85 18.89
CA SER A 278 -30.20 -8.29 18.91
C SER A 278 -29.01 -9.17 18.51
N GLN A 279 -28.06 -8.61 17.75
CA GLN A 279 -26.81 -9.27 17.37
C GLN A 279 -25.65 -8.74 18.21
N GLY A 280 -25.22 -9.52 19.21
CA GLY A 280 -24.10 -9.16 20.07
C GLY A 280 -22.72 -9.25 19.38
N ARG A 281 -22.58 -10.11 18.37
CA ARG A 281 -21.33 -10.33 17.61
C ARG A 281 -21.57 -10.17 16.11
N VAL A 282 -20.82 -9.28 15.48
CA VAL A 282 -20.91 -8.96 14.04
C VAL A 282 -19.57 -9.29 13.39
N THR A 283 -19.59 -9.69 12.13
CA THR A 283 -18.37 -9.93 11.34
C THR A 283 -18.44 -9.13 10.05
N ALA A 284 -17.39 -8.37 9.76
CA ALA A 284 -17.31 -7.50 8.60
C ALA A 284 -15.89 -7.48 8.02
N PRO A 285 -15.69 -6.95 6.80
CA PRO A 285 -14.37 -6.72 6.25
C PRO A 285 -13.53 -5.77 7.13
N ARG A 286 -12.22 -6.00 7.19
CA ARG A 286 -11.28 -5.19 7.99
C ARG A 286 -11.23 -3.71 7.58
N VAL A 287 -11.48 -3.42 6.30
CA VAL A 287 -11.54 -2.06 5.76
C VAL A 287 -12.80 -1.29 6.17
N LEU A 288 -13.82 -1.95 6.76
CA LEU A 288 -15.07 -1.29 7.15
C LEU A 288 -14.77 -0.11 8.07
N GLY A 289 -15.22 1.09 7.67
CA GLY A 289 -15.08 2.32 8.45
C GLY A 289 -16.01 2.36 9.67
N VAL A 290 -15.57 3.03 10.73
CA VAL A 290 -16.37 3.28 11.95
C VAL A 290 -17.66 4.01 11.61
N ARG A 291 -17.66 4.95 10.66
CA ARG A 291 -18.87 5.61 10.14
C ARG A 291 -19.95 4.62 9.70
N LYS A 292 -19.58 3.49 9.06
CA LYS A 292 -20.55 2.45 8.68
C LYS A 292 -21.06 1.66 9.88
N VAL A 293 -20.26 1.51 10.93
CA VAL A 293 -20.71 0.93 12.21
C VAL A 293 -21.71 1.86 12.90
N VAL A 294 -21.46 3.17 12.92
CA VAL A 294 -22.42 4.18 13.43
C VAL A 294 -23.74 4.07 12.67
N ASN A 295 -23.69 4.07 11.33
CA ASN A 295 -24.88 3.90 10.48
C ASN A 295 -25.65 2.62 10.80
N TYR A 296 -24.94 1.51 10.99
CA TYR A 296 -25.55 0.24 11.37
C TYR A 296 -26.32 0.35 12.69
N VAL A 297 -25.75 0.99 13.72
CA VAL A 297 -26.41 1.19 15.01
C VAL A 297 -27.65 2.09 14.86
N VAL A 298 -27.51 3.24 14.18
CA VAL A 298 -28.60 4.19 13.96
C VAL A 298 -29.78 3.53 13.22
N GLN A 299 -29.51 2.78 12.16
CA GLN A 299 -30.54 2.09 11.38
C GLN A 299 -31.20 0.95 12.16
N LYS A 300 -30.41 0.14 12.90
CA LYS A 300 -30.96 -0.99 13.66
C LYS A 300 -31.80 -0.57 14.86
N LEU A 301 -31.50 0.60 15.42
CA LEU A 301 -32.24 1.16 16.54
C LEU A 301 -33.34 2.15 16.11
N GLY A 302 -33.41 2.51 14.83
CA GLY A 302 -34.43 3.40 14.28
C GLY A 302 -34.35 4.85 14.77
N LEU A 303 -33.14 5.33 15.11
CA LEU A 303 -32.95 6.64 15.75
C LEU A 303 -33.19 7.83 14.81
N ASP A 304 -33.03 7.63 13.50
CA ASP A 304 -33.29 8.66 12.50
C ASP A 304 -34.23 8.15 11.41
N ALA A 305 -35.53 8.12 11.74
CA ALA A 305 -36.58 7.69 10.82
C ALA A 305 -36.70 8.58 9.56
N ASN A 306 -36.17 9.80 9.59
CA ASN A 306 -36.31 10.78 8.51
C ASN A 306 -34.99 11.11 7.79
N GLY A 307 -33.84 10.56 8.23
CA GLY A 307 -32.53 10.83 7.64
C GLY A 307 -32.09 12.30 7.73
N SER A 308 -32.56 13.03 8.75
CA SER A 308 -32.37 14.48 8.83
C SER A 308 -31.07 14.89 9.52
N ARG A 309 -30.41 13.96 10.23
CA ARG A 309 -29.16 14.24 10.96
C ARG A 309 -28.05 13.33 10.47
N ALA A 310 -26.81 13.80 10.54
CA ALA A 310 -25.68 12.92 10.29
C ALA A 310 -25.66 11.82 11.36
N PRO A 311 -25.35 10.57 10.99
CA PRO A 311 -25.30 9.45 11.94
C PRO A 311 -24.32 9.71 13.09
N GLU A 312 -23.22 10.41 12.79
CA GLU A 312 -22.19 10.84 13.74
C GLU A 312 -22.69 11.85 14.78
N ASP A 313 -23.78 12.57 14.51
CA ASP A 313 -24.37 13.52 15.46
C ASP A 313 -25.29 12.80 16.47
N LEU A 314 -25.59 11.51 16.24
CA LEU A 314 -26.50 10.74 17.06
C LEU A 314 -25.76 9.78 18.00
N VAL A 315 -24.71 9.11 17.50
CA VAL A 315 -24.04 8.02 18.20
C VAL A 315 -22.53 8.14 18.06
N ASP A 316 -21.84 8.06 19.20
CA ASP A 316 -20.40 7.83 19.27
C ASP A 316 -20.11 6.33 19.37
N ILE A 317 -19.05 5.87 18.70
CA ILE A 317 -18.48 4.54 18.88
C ILE A 317 -17.18 4.67 19.66
N LEU A 318 -17.04 3.89 20.71
CA LEU A 318 -15.88 3.87 21.59
C LEU A 318 -15.20 2.50 21.56
N CYS A 319 -13.88 2.49 21.70
CA CYS A 319 -13.08 1.28 21.90
C CYS A 319 -12.04 1.53 22.99
N GLY A 320 -12.02 0.69 24.04
CA GLY A 320 -11.08 0.88 25.15
C GLY A 320 -11.24 2.20 25.92
N GLY A 321 -12.44 2.81 25.88
CA GLY A 321 -12.74 4.09 26.53
C GLY A 321 -12.45 5.34 25.69
N GLU A 322 -11.84 5.20 24.51
CA GLU A 322 -11.58 6.31 23.59
C GLU A 322 -12.68 6.36 22.50
N VAL A 323 -13.11 7.56 22.11
CA VAL A 323 -14.02 7.75 20.98
C VAL A 323 -13.26 7.50 19.68
N CYS A 324 -13.76 6.56 18.87
CA CYS A 324 -13.19 6.22 17.57
C CYS A 324 -13.50 7.32 16.56
N ASP A 325 -12.49 7.72 15.79
CA ASP A 325 -12.69 8.61 14.64
C ASP A 325 -13.53 7.88 13.56
N PRO A 326 -14.63 8.48 13.05
CA PRO A 326 -15.46 7.90 12.00
C PRO A 326 -14.70 7.45 10.74
N ALA A 327 -13.56 8.08 10.43
CA ALA A 327 -12.71 7.73 9.30
C ALA A 327 -11.82 6.50 9.55
N MET A 328 -11.68 6.03 10.80
CA MET A 328 -10.90 4.82 11.09
C MET A 328 -11.59 3.57 10.55
N SER A 329 -10.81 2.61 10.07
CA SER A 329 -11.27 1.26 9.75
C SER A 329 -11.24 0.33 10.97
N LEU A 330 -11.96 -0.78 10.92
CA LEU A 330 -11.89 -1.83 11.95
C LEU A 330 -10.46 -2.37 12.13
N ALA A 331 -9.65 -2.44 11.07
CA ALA A 331 -8.23 -2.79 11.16
C ALA A 331 -7.45 -1.77 12.01
N THR A 332 -7.66 -0.48 11.77
CA THR A 332 -7.01 0.61 12.51
C THR A 332 -7.42 0.60 13.97
N VAL A 333 -8.72 0.45 14.26
CA VAL A 333 -9.21 0.35 15.64
C VAL A 333 -8.59 -0.86 16.35
N LYS A 334 -8.54 -2.01 15.67
CA LYS A 334 -7.94 -3.23 16.22
C LYS A 334 -6.44 -3.08 16.51
N GLU A 335 -5.70 -2.41 15.64
CA GLU A 335 -4.25 -2.25 15.79
C GLU A 335 -3.89 -1.24 16.89
N PHE A 336 -4.59 -0.12 16.97
CA PHE A 336 -4.17 1.02 17.81
C PHE A 336 -4.96 1.21 19.09
N LEU A 337 -6.22 0.78 19.14
CA LEU A 337 -7.10 0.99 20.31
C LEU A 337 -7.35 -0.31 21.07
N TRP A 338 -7.41 -1.44 20.35
CA TRP A 338 -7.69 -2.74 20.96
C TRP A 338 -6.44 -3.45 21.46
N ARG A 339 -6.30 -3.59 22.77
CA ARG A 339 -5.07 -4.11 23.40
C ARG A 339 -5.01 -5.64 23.49
N LYS A 340 -6.15 -6.34 23.57
CA LYS A 340 -6.17 -7.79 23.80
C LYS A 340 -7.48 -8.43 23.36
N GLY A 341 -7.37 -9.53 22.61
CA GLY A 341 -8.51 -10.35 22.19
C GLY A 341 -8.57 -10.49 20.67
N THR A 342 -9.21 -11.55 20.18
CA THR A 342 -9.38 -11.77 18.74
C THR A 342 -10.44 -10.84 18.15
N ASP A 343 -11.49 -10.61 18.92
CA ASP A 343 -12.68 -9.87 18.52
C ASP A 343 -12.65 -8.51 19.21
N VAL A 344 -12.90 -7.44 18.44
CA VAL A 344 -12.87 -6.07 18.96
C VAL A 344 -14.14 -5.80 19.76
N GLU A 345 -14.03 -5.17 20.92
CA GLU A 345 -15.20 -4.69 21.65
C GLU A 345 -15.43 -3.22 21.33
N LEU A 346 -16.58 -2.93 20.72
CA LEU A 346 -17.04 -1.59 20.42
C LEU A 346 -18.25 -1.27 21.28
N VAL A 347 -18.24 -0.06 21.83
CA VAL A 347 -19.30 0.43 22.71
C VAL A 347 -19.95 1.61 22.03
N TYR A 348 -21.28 1.60 21.89
CA TYR A 348 -22.00 2.76 21.35
C TYR A 348 -22.57 3.61 22.49
N ARG A 349 -22.47 4.93 22.32
CA ARG A 349 -22.97 5.94 23.26
C ARG A 349 -23.82 6.94 22.50
N PHE A 350 -25.03 7.21 22.97
CA PHE A 350 -25.90 8.23 22.39
C PHE A 350 -25.44 9.61 22.84
N LYS A 351 -25.43 10.58 21.93
CA LYS A 351 -25.11 11.97 22.25
C LYS A 351 -26.26 12.65 22.97
N ASP A 352 -25.95 13.75 23.65
CA ASP A 352 -26.94 14.53 24.40
C ASP A 352 -28.09 15.01 23.48
N GLY A 353 -29.33 14.87 23.96
CA GLY A 353 -30.53 15.26 23.22
C GLY A 353 -31.00 14.26 22.16
N VAL A 354 -30.39 13.08 22.08
CA VAL A 354 -30.90 11.96 21.28
C VAL A 354 -31.88 11.15 22.11
N ASP A 355 -33.15 11.13 21.69
CA ASP A 355 -34.14 10.21 22.27
C ASP A 355 -33.92 8.81 21.70
N TYR A 356 -33.41 7.92 22.56
CA TYR A 356 -33.17 6.51 22.22
C TYR A 356 -34.21 5.57 22.85
N GLY A 357 -35.34 6.11 23.33
CA GLY A 357 -36.44 5.34 23.91
C GLY A 357 -36.10 4.68 25.25
N GLY A 358 -35.02 5.12 25.92
CA GLY A 358 -34.72 4.72 27.28
C GLY A 358 -35.82 5.20 28.21
N THR A 359 -36.35 4.32 29.07
CA THR A 359 -37.27 4.73 30.13
C THR A 359 -36.49 5.64 31.07
N GLY A 360 -36.63 6.95 30.88
CA GLY A 360 -35.86 7.97 31.57
C GLY A 360 -35.78 7.68 33.07
N GLY A 361 -34.57 7.40 33.55
CA GLY A 361 -34.22 7.49 34.97
C GLY A 361 -34.17 8.96 35.37
N GLY A 362 -35.33 9.63 35.31
CA GLY A 362 -35.52 10.98 35.79
C GLY A 362 -35.89 10.95 37.26
N ASP A 363 -34.93 10.67 38.14
CA ASP A 363 -35.00 11.19 39.51
C ASP A 363 -34.62 12.67 39.43
N VAL A 364 -35.60 13.49 39.01
CA VAL A 364 -35.61 14.92 39.33
C VAL A 364 -36.04 15.01 40.78
N GLU A 365 -35.07 14.90 41.68
CA GLU A 365 -35.25 15.24 43.08
C GLU A 365 -35.40 16.77 43.16
N THR A 366 -36.65 17.24 43.08
CA THR A 366 -37.00 18.59 43.50
C THR A 366 -36.81 18.70 45.02
N ALA A 367 -35.93 19.60 45.45
CA ALA A 367 -35.97 20.20 46.77
C ALA A 367 -35.88 21.73 46.62
#